data_AF-A0A941CUZ6-F1
#
_entry.id   AF-A0A941CUZ6-F1
#
_cell.length_a   1.000
_cell.length_b   1.000
_cell.length_c   1.000
_cell.angle_alpha   90.00
_cell.angle_beta   90.00
_cell.angle_gamma   90.00
#
_symmetry.space_group_name_H-M   'P 1'
#
loop_
_entity.id
_entity.type
_entity.pdbx_description
1 polymer ?
#
loop_
_entity_poly.entity_id
_entity_poly.type
_entity_poly.pdbx_seq_one_letter_code
_entity_poly.pdbx_strand_id
1 'polypeptide(L)'
;MVLKKQTVWLITMLSLLIVLSVYYMLPGDDQAAMTDLEDEQTEEERSDEEEGDGAESENFVVSELPTGDYFQTIRLETEDSRSEMKEKLSEVISSTTATSEEKNDAMDQIYSIETMSQKESLLEKMIIQEKNYEDVLVRKADDKVNVTVMANELSKTDANHIMQMARDEFGMLDVTVKYQGEVSQQEESDDDEQSDDAQNQEQEYDDEQSDDAQQQEQEEEDEQDQEQNQEDQA
;
A
#
# COMPACT_ATOMS: atom_id res chain seq x y z
N MET A 1 -17.91 -35.10 32.62
CA MET A 1 -18.52 -34.76 31.31
C MET A 1 -18.24 -35.89 30.35
N VAL A 2 -19.28 -36.42 29.71
CA VAL A 2 -19.23 -37.65 28.92
C VAL A 2 -18.54 -37.36 27.59
N LEU A 3 -17.27 -37.78 27.44
CA LEU A 3 -16.61 -37.82 26.14
C LEU A 3 -17.37 -38.84 25.27
N LYS A 4 -18.06 -38.33 24.26
CA LYS A 4 -18.85 -39.13 23.32
C LYS A 4 -17.88 -40.09 22.61
N LYS A 5 -18.28 -41.34 22.43
CA LYS A 5 -17.49 -42.41 21.79
C LYS A 5 -17.05 -42.10 20.34
N GLN A 6 -17.45 -40.95 19.80
CA GLN A 6 -17.09 -40.43 18.49
C GLN A 6 -15.78 -39.62 18.48
N THR A 7 -15.32 -39.07 19.61
CA THR A 7 -14.09 -38.26 19.65
C THR A 7 -12.82 -39.12 19.55
N VAL A 8 -12.93 -40.43 19.79
CA VAL A 8 -11.80 -41.37 19.68
C VAL A 8 -11.33 -41.50 18.23
N TRP A 9 -12.25 -41.47 17.25
CA TRP A 9 -11.87 -41.50 15.84
C TRP A 9 -11.27 -40.17 15.35
N LEU A 10 -11.76 -39.05 15.91
CA LEU A 10 -11.24 -37.71 15.61
C LEU A 10 -9.82 -37.54 16.15
N ILE A 11 -9.57 -37.93 17.41
CA ILE A 11 -8.24 -37.78 18.04
C ILE A 11 -7.19 -38.63 17.34
N THR A 12 -7.54 -39.83 16.85
CA THR A 12 -6.60 -40.65 16.08
C THR A 12 -6.24 -40.03 14.73
N MET A 13 -7.17 -39.34 14.09
CA MET A 13 -6.92 -38.67 12.80
C MET A 13 -6.09 -37.39 13.01
N LEU A 14 -6.42 -36.61 14.05
CA LEU A 14 -5.68 -35.41 14.43
C LEU A 14 -4.24 -35.71 14.87
N SER A 15 -4.05 -36.77 15.66
CA SER A 15 -2.70 -37.20 16.08
C SER A 15 -1.84 -37.62 14.89
N LEU A 16 -2.44 -38.21 13.84
CA LEU A 16 -1.69 -38.66 12.66
C LEU A 16 -1.23 -37.47 11.80
N LEU A 17 -2.06 -36.42 11.71
CA LEU A 17 -1.74 -35.18 10.99
C LEU A 17 -0.56 -34.43 11.64
N ILE A 18 -0.56 -34.32 12.98
CA ILE A 18 0.52 -33.66 13.74
C ILE A 18 1.85 -34.40 13.55
N VAL A 19 1.86 -35.75 13.56
CA VAL A 19 3.09 -36.53 13.38
C VAL A 19 3.67 -36.37 11.98
N LEU A 20 2.84 -36.32 10.93
CA LEU A 20 3.28 -36.02 9.57
C LEU A 20 3.83 -34.60 9.46
N SER A 21 3.17 -33.61 10.07
CA SER A 21 3.65 -32.22 10.08
C SER A 21 5.05 -32.13 10.69
N VAL A 22 5.28 -32.72 11.87
CA VAL A 22 6.61 -32.72 12.50
C VAL A 22 7.63 -33.51 11.66
N TYR A 23 7.22 -34.62 11.03
CA TYR A 23 8.10 -35.39 10.15
C TYR A 23 8.59 -34.59 8.93
N TYR A 24 7.77 -33.68 8.40
CA TYR A 24 8.16 -32.81 7.28
C TYR A 24 8.76 -31.47 7.72
N MET A 25 8.63 -31.08 8.99
CA MET A 25 9.18 -29.82 9.53
C MET A 25 10.59 -29.95 10.10
N LEU A 26 11.09 -31.18 10.34
CA LEU A 26 12.52 -31.40 10.54
C LEU A 26 13.18 -31.57 9.17
N PRO A 27 13.94 -30.58 8.65
CA PRO A 27 14.68 -30.77 7.42
C PRO A 27 15.64 -31.95 7.59
N GLY A 28 15.48 -32.96 6.73
CA GLY A 28 16.49 -33.99 6.52
C GLY A 28 17.79 -33.29 6.16
N ASP A 29 18.83 -33.62 6.91
CA ASP A 29 20.20 -33.15 6.71
C ASP A 29 20.74 -33.68 5.38
N ASP A 30 20.52 -32.93 4.30
CA ASP A 30 21.17 -33.14 3.01
C ASP A 30 21.92 -31.86 2.59
N GLN A 31 23.15 -31.77 3.09
CA GLN A 31 24.23 -30.96 2.54
C GLN A 31 24.59 -31.41 1.11
N ALA A 32 24.46 -30.49 0.14
CA ALA A 32 25.35 -30.37 -1.04
C ALA A 32 25.05 -29.01 -1.71
N ALA A 33 25.82 -27.94 -1.51
CA ALA A 33 27.18 -27.69 -2.01
C ALA A 33 27.32 -27.65 -3.56
N MET A 34 27.43 -26.41 -4.06
CA MET A 34 28.19 -25.92 -5.22
C MET A 34 27.82 -26.30 -6.67
N THR A 35 27.61 -25.24 -7.48
CA THR A 35 28.30 -24.92 -8.76
C THR A 35 27.89 -23.46 -9.10
N ASP A 36 28.72 -22.44 -8.87
CA ASP A 36 29.82 -21.90 -9.71
C ASP A 36 29.44 -21.52 -11.15
N LEU A 37 29.26 -20.20 -11.32
CA LEU A 37 29.52 -19.27 -12.44
C LEU A 37 29.55 -19.78 -13.90
N GLU A 38 28.72 -19.19 -14.78
CA GLU A 38 29.14 -18.20 -15.81
C GLU A 38 27.93 -17.69 -16.65
N ASP A 39 28.07 -16.46 -17.14
CA ASP A 39 27.15 -15.58 -17.90
C ASP A 39 26.33 -16.22 -19.03
N GLU A 40 25.07 -15.77 -19.20
CA GLU A 40 24.65 -14.97 -20.38
C GLU A 40 23.21 -14.43 -20.20
N GLN A 41 23.02 -13.18 -20.62
CA GLN A 41 21.78 -12.41 -20.60
C GLN A 41 20.70 -12.98 -21.52
N THR A 42 19.46 -13.13 -21.04
CA THR A 42 18.26 -12.75 -21.78
C THR A 42 17.09 -12.55 -20.81
N GLU A 43 16.49 -11.36 -20.83
CA GLU A 43 15.17 -11.08 -20.27
C GLU A 43 14.11 -11.91 -21.01
N GLU A 44 13.24 -12.63 -20.29
CA GLU A 44 11.81 -12.68 -20.57
C GLU A 44 11.05 -13.05 -19.29
N GLU A 45 9.94 -12.35 -19.09
CA GLU A 45 9.01 -12.44 -17.98
C GLU A 45 8.46 -13.86 -17.79
N ARG A 46 8.51 -14.34 -16.54
CA ARG A 46 7.63 -15.39 -16.05
C ARG A 46 7.21 -15.05 -14.63
N SER A 47 6.04 -14.41 -14.55
CA SER A 47 5.15 -14.56 -13.41
C SER A 47 4.69 -16.02 -13.36
N ASP A 48 5.18 -16.77 -12.38
CA ASP A 48 4.48 -17.94 -11.89
C ASP A 48 4.46 -17.86 -10.36
N GLU A 49 3.25 -18.03 -9.86
CA GLU A 49 2.86 -18.10 -8.47
C GLU A 49 3.60 -19.26 -7.77
N GLU A 50 4.22 -18.98 -6.63
CA GLU A 50 4.40 -20.02 -5.60
C GLU A 50 3.67 -19.60 -4.33
N GLU A 51 2.54 -20.28 -4.11
CA GLU A 51 1.91 -20.48 -2.82
C GLU A 51 2.94 -21.06 -1.83
N GLY A 52 3.27 -20.26 -0.82
CA GLY A 52 3.99 -20.70 0.38
C GLY A 52 3.31 -20.09 1.60
N ASP A 53 2.17 -20.65 1.99
CA ASP A 53 1.43 -20.32 3.21
C ASP A 53 2.19 -20.79 4.46
N GLY A 54 2.22 -19.96 5.51
CA GLY A 54 2.59 -20.40 6.86
C GLY A 54 3.55 -19.54 7.68
N ALA A 55 3.36 -18.23 7.74
CA ALA A 55 3.55 -17.48 8.99
C ALA A 55 2.65 -16.25 8.94
N GLU A 56 1.68 -16.20 9.85
CA GLU A 56 0.63 -15.17 9.92
C GLU A 56 1.23 -13.76 10.00
N SER A 57 1.44 -13.17 8.84
CA SER A 57 1.55 -11.75 8.64
C SER A 57 0.39 -11.44 7.72
N GLU A 58 -0.68 -10.91 8.31
CA GLU A 58 -1.75 -10.18 7.65
C GLU A 58 -1.32 -9.74 6.25
N ASN A 59 -1.71 -10.52 5.24
CA ASN A 59 -1.70 -10.09 3.86
C ASN A 59 -2.87 -9.10 3.72
N PHE A 60 -2.74 -7.98 4.43
CA PHE A 60 -3.63 -6.85 4.33
C PHE A 60 -3.43 -6.30 2.93
N VAL A 61 -4.50 -6.35 2.14
CA VAL A 61 -4.55 -5.95 0.74
C VAL A 61 -3.90 -4.57 0.59
N VAL A 62 -2.68 -4.56 0.06
CA VAL A 62 -1.79 -3.39 -0.03
C VAL A 62 -2.30 -2.35 -1.05
N SER A 63 -3.35 -2.68 -1.82
CA SER A 63 -3.67 -1.99 -3.07
C SER A 63 -4.92 -1.09 -3.06
N GLU A 64 -5.67 -0.98 -1.95
CA GLU A 64 -7.04 -0.44 -2.02
C GLU A 64 -7.32 0.79 -1.14
N LEU A 65 -6.35 1.23 -0.33
CA LEU A 65 -6.46 2.47 0.43
C LEU A 65 -5.63 3.59 -0.23
N PRO A 66 -6.08 4.85 -0.22
CA PRO A 66 -5.22 5.97 -0.56
C PRO A 66 -3.97 5.89 0.31
N THR A 67 -2.81 6.01 -0.31
CA THR A 67 -1.50 5.73 0.31
C THR A 67 -1.24 6.53 1.58
N GLY A 68 -1.74 7.78 1.64
CA GLY A 68 -1.71 8.62 2.85
C GLY A 68 -2.47 8.04 4.05
N ASP A 69 -3.62 7.39 3.81
CA ASP A 69 -4.42 6.78 4.87
C ASP A 69 -3.79 5.48 5.38
N TYR A 70 -3.15 4.71 4.48
CA TYR A 70 -2.47 3.47 4.83
C TYR A 70 -1.45 3.63 5.97
N PHE A 71 -0.51 4.58 5.89
CA PHE A 71 0.48 4.76 6.97
C PHE A 71 -0.16 5.25 8.27
N GLN A 72 -1.22 6.05 8.19
CA GLN A 72 -1.93 6.54 9.37
C GLN A 72 -2.67 5.41 10.08
N THR A 73 -3.36 4.53 9.34
CA THR A 73 -3.98 3.33 9.89
C THR A 73 -2.95 2.44 10.58
N ILE A 74 -1.84 2.13 9.91
CA ILE A 74 -0.80 1.26 10.50
C ILE A 74 -0.19 1.88 11.76
N ARG A 75 0.01 3.20 11.81
CA ARG A 75 0.49 3.90 13.01
C ARG A 75 -0.52 3.80 14.16
N LEU A 76 -1.81 3.99 13.87
CA LEU A 76 -2.87 3.86 14.87
C LEU A 76 -2.92 2.43 15.42
N GLU A 77 -2.97 1.42 14.56
CA GLU A 77 -2.98 0.01 14.96
C GLU A 77 -1.75 -0.37 15.79
N THR A 78 -0.57 0.15 15.39
CA THR A 78 0.67 -0.09 16.12
C THR A 78 0.65 0.56 17.51
N GLU A 79 0.15 1.79 17.64
CA GLU A 79 0.05 2.45 18.94
C GLU A 79 -1.01 1.80 19.84
N ASP A 80 -2.13 1.36 19.27
CA ASP A 80 -3.17 0.63 20.00
C ASP A 80 -2.60 -0.69 20.54
N SER A 81 -1.94 -1.48 19.69
CA SER A 81 -1.27 -2.73 20.10
C SER A 81 -0.23 -2.49 21.20
N ARG A 82 0.59 -1.44 21.08
CA ARG A 82 1.58 -1.06 22.10
C ARG A 82 0.92 -0.62 23.39
N SER A 83 -0.20 0.10 23.31
CA SER A 83 -0.96 0.56 24.47
C SER A 83 -1.55 -0.62 25.23
N GLU A 84 -2.15 -1.59 24.53
CA GLU A 84 -2.63 -2.83 25.14
C GLU A 84 -1.50 -3.63 25.81
N MET A 85 -0.33 -3.75 25.16
CA MET A 85 0.82 -4.43 25.75
C MET A 85 1.31 -3.71 27.01
N LYS A 86 1.47 -2.38 26.96
CA LYS A 86 1.85 -1.56 28.12
C LYS A 86 0.85 -1.68 29.26
N GLU A 87 -0.45 -1.74 28.97
CA GLU A 87 -1.49 -1.93 29.98
C GLU A 87 -1.36 -3.30 30.67
N LYS A 88 -1.22 -4.38 29.90
CA LYS A 88 -1.01 -5.74 30.43
C LYS A 88 0.25 -5.82 31.31
N LEU A 89 1.35 -5.23 30.86
CA LEU A 89 2.59 -5.18 31.64
C LEU A 89 2.43 -4.32 32.90
N SER A 90 1.68 -3.22 32.83
CA SER A 90 1.36 -2.37 33.98
C SER A 90 0.50 -3.09 35.02
N GLU A 91 -0.40 -3.99 34.59
CA GLU A 91 -1.16 -4.88 35.47
C GLU A 91 -0.22 -5.84 36.22
N VAL A 92 0.77 -6.44 35.53
CA VAL A 92 1.79 -7.29 36.16
C VAL A 92 2.58 -6.52 37.23
N ILE A 93 3.00 -5.30 36.92
CA ILE A 93 3.73 -4.43 37.85
C ILE A 93 2.88 -4.11 39.09
N SER A 94 1.59 -3.86 38.89
CA SER A 94 0.64 -3.49 39.94
C SER A 94 0.13 -4.69 40.74
N SER A 95 0.27 -5.91 40.22
CA SER A 95 -0.20 -7.14 40.85
C SER A 95 0.48 -7.40 42.20
N THR A 96 -0.29 -7.87 43.18
CA THR A 96 0.25 -8.33 44.48
C THR A 96 0.76 -9.76 44.44
N THR A 97 0.47 -10.52 43.38
CA THR A 97 0.85 -11.92 43.22
C THR A 97 2.09 -12.12 42.36
N ALA A 98 2.48 -11.11 41.58
CA ALA A 98 3.71 -11.14 40.77
C ALA A 98 4.95 -11.01 41.65
N THR A 99 5.98 -11.78 41.32
CA THR A 99 7.30 -11.76 41.94
C THR A 99 8.07 -10.49 41.58
N SER A 100 9.14 -10.17 42.31
CA SER A 100 9.99 -9.02 41.99
C SER A 100 10.68 -9.16 40.63
N GLU A 101 10.99 -10.39 40.19
CA GLU A 101 11.60 -10.67 38.90
C GLU A 101 10.63 -10.36 37.76
N GLU A 102 9.40 -10.91 37.81
CA GLU A 102 8.36 -10.65 36.81
C GLU A 102 8.01 -9.15 36.70
N LYS A 103 8.06 -8.41 37.81
CA LYS A 103 7.83 -6.96 37.80
C LYS A 103 8.98 -6.20 37.13
N ASN A 104 10.22 -6.61 37.37
CA ASN A 104 11.37 -6.02 36.71
C ASN A 104 11.36 -6.33 35.21
N ASP A 105 11.07 -7.58 34.82
CA ASP A 105 10.95 -7.98 33.43
C ASP A 105 9.83 -7.20 32.71
N ALA A 106 8.71 -6.94 33.40
CA ALA A 106 7.63 -6.13 32.85
C ALA A 106 8.06 -4.66 32.67
N MET A 107 8.83 -4.10 33.60
CA MET A 107 9.39 -2.75 33.48
C MET A 107 10.38 -2.66 32.32
N ASP A 108 11.26 -3.65 32.17
CA ASP A 108 12.24 -3.71 31.09
C ASP A 108 11.57 -3.84 29.72
N GLN A 109 10.47 -4.61 29.62
CA GLN A 109 9.66 -4.70 28.40
C GLN A 109 8.99 -3.37 28.04
N ILE A 110 8.41 -2.66 29.02
CA ILE A 110 7.85 -1.31 28.78
C ILE A 110 8.95 -0.37 28.25
N TYR A 111 10.12 -0.37 28.90
CA TYR A 111 11.24 0.44 28.48
C TYR A 111 11.73 0.09 27.05
N SER A 112 11.74 -1.19 26.71
CA SER A 112 12.08 -1.65 25.35
C SER A 112 11.07 -1.13 24.32
N ILE A 113 9.76 -1.24 24.59
CA ILE A 113 8.71 -0.72 23.71
C ILE A 113 8.87 0.78 23.47
N GLU A 114 9.09 1.55 24.54
CA GLU A 114 9.29 3.00 24.44
C GLU A 114 10.55 3.35 23.65
N THR A 115 11.65 2.66 23.94
CA THR A 115 12.93 2.89 23.25
C THR A 115 12.83 2.55 21.77
N MET A 116 12.17 1.45 21.41
CA MET A 116 11.93 1.07 20.01
C MET A 116 11.08 2.12 19.29
N SER A 117 9.97 2.55 19.91
CA SER A 117 9.10 3.59 19.34
C SER A 117 9.84 4.91 19.10
N GLN A 118 10.70 5.32 20.03
CA GLN A 118 11.53 6.52 19.86
C GLN A 118 12.52 6.37 18.70
N LYS A 119 13.18 5.22 18.58
CA LYS A 119 14.14 4.95 17.50
C LYS A 119 13.46 4.93 16.13
N GLU A 120 12.31 4.27 16.03
CA GLU A 120 11.50 4.25 14.79
C GLU A 120 11.12 5.68 14.38
N SER A 121 10.53 6.45 15.30
CA SER A 121 10.13 7.84 15.02
C SER A 121 11.33 8.75 14.68
N LEU A 122 12.48 8.53 15.32
CA LEU A 122 13.69 9.29 15.02
C LEU A 122 14.18 9.00 13.60
N LEU A 123 14.26 7.72 13.23
CA LEU A 123 14.71 7.30 11.90
C LEU A 123 13.74 7.79 10.81
N GLU A 124 12.44 7.67 11.01
CA GLU A 124 11.42 8.23 10.10
C GLU A 124 11.66 9.72 9.83
N LYS A 125 11.84 10.50 10.91
CA LYS A 125 12.11 11.95 10.81
C LYS A 125 13.41 12.25 10.08
N MET A 126 14.47 11.49 10.34
CA MET A 126 15.76 11.67 9.66
C MET A 126 15.63 11.41 8.17
N ILE A 127 14.98 10.31 7.78
CA ILE A 127 14.78 9.94 6.37
C ILE A 127 13.97 11.02 5.64
N ILE A 128 12.86 11.49 6.25
CA ILE A 128 12.03 12.57 5.69
C ILE A 128 12.84 13.86 5.54
N GLN A 129 13.62 14.24 6.54
CA GLN A 129 14.41 15.49 6.52
C GLN A 129 15.52 15.47 5.46
N GLU A 130 16.17 14.34 5.22
CA GLU A 130 17.29 14.25 4.29
C GLU A 130 16.88 14.16 2.82
N LYS A 131 15.76 13.49 2.54
CA LYS A 131 15.34 13.13 1.17
C LYS A 131 14.02 13.74 0.74
N ASN A 132 13.29 14.39 1.65
CA ASN A 132 12.02 15.06 1.38
C ASN A 132 10.96 14.10 0.82
N TYR A 133 10.92 12.87 1.33
CA TYR A 133 9.80 11.96 1.09
C TYR A 133 8.54 12.50 1.76
N GLU A 134 7.38 12.20 1.18
CA GLU A 134 6.10 12.64 1.72
C GLU A 134 5.84 12.02 3.08
N ASP A 135 6.04 10.71 3.19
CA ASP A 135 5.90 10.00 4.44
C ASP A 135 6.78 8.74 4.46
N VAL A 136 7.17 8.30 5.65
CA VAL A 136 8.01 7.11 5.88
C VAL A 136 7.50 6.38 7.10
N LEU A 137 7.43 5.06 7.00
CA LEU A 137 7.06 4.17 8.08
C LEU A 137 8.20 3.21 8.37
N VAL A 138 8.71 3.23 9.60
CA VAL A 138 9.74 2.31 10.09
C VAL A 138 9.13 1.37 11.11
N ARG A 139 9.28 0.07 10.89
CA ARG A 139 8.80 -0.96 11.82
C ARG A 139 9.90 -1.97 12.11
N LYS A 140 10.23 -2.13 13.39
CA LYS A 140 11.16 -3.15 13.85
C LYS A 140 10.37 -4.38 14.32
N ALA A 141 10.55 -5.51 13.64
CA ALA A 141 9.95 -6.80 13.96
C ALA A 141 11.05 -7.83 14.21
N ASP A 142 11.17 -8.31 15.45
CA ASP A 142 12.21 -9.27 15.87
C ASP A 142 13.62 -8.85 15.42
N ASP A 143 14.26 -9.61 14.53
CA ASP A 143 15.61 -9.32 14.04
C ASP A 143 15.64 -8.59 12.68
N LYS A 144 14.50 -8.00 12.28
CA LYS A 144 14.34 -7.31 11.00
C LYS A 144 13.79 -5.90 11.18
N VAL A 145 14.26 -4.99 10.33
CA VAL A 145 13.75 -3.62 10.21
C VAL A 145 13.14 -3.44 8.83
N ASN A 146 11.85 -3.15 8.79
CA ASN A 146 11.12 -2.83 7.57
C ASN A 146 10.97 -1.30 7.48
N VAL A 147 11.44 -0.73 6.38
CA VAL A 147 11.25 0.69 6.07
C VAL A 147 10.40 0.78 4.81
N THR A 148 9.24 1.43 4.91
CA THR A 148 8.37 1.70 3.77
C THR A 148 8.32 3.19 3.52
N VAL A 149 8.65 3.60 2.29
CA VAL A 149 8.73 5.01 1.90
C VAL A 149 7.59 5.35 0.94
N MET A 150 6.90 6.46 1.17
CA MET A 150 5.92 7.00 0.24
C MET A 150 6.65 7.76 -0.87
N ALA A 151 6.77 7.13 -2.03
CA ALA A 151 7.46 7.66 -3.20
C ALA A 151 7.03 6.89 -4.44
N ASN A 152 6.96 7.57 -5.59
CA ASN A 152 6.69 6.93 -6.88
C ASN A 152 7.87 6.07 -7.37
N GLU A 153 9.08 6.44 -6.97
CA GLU A 153 10.30 5.71 -7.29
C GLU A 153 11.28 5.76 -6.12
N LEU A 154 12.09 4.71 -6.00
CA LEU A 154 13.18 4.64 -5.03
C LEU A 154 14.46 4.17 -5.72
N SER A 155 15.46 5.05 -5.76
CA SER A 155 16.75 4.71 -6.36
C SER A 155 17.50 3.69 -5.48
N LYS A 156 18.32 2.83 -6.10
CA LYS A 156 19.19 1.88 -5.36
C LYS A 156 20.14 2.61 -4.41
N THR A 157 20.60 3.80 -4.79
CA THR A 157 21.47 4.64 -3.95
C THR A 157 20.74 5.11 -2.70
N ASP A 158 19.49 5.55 -2.83
CA ASP A 158 18.69 6.01 -1.69
C ASP A 158 18.27 4.85 -0.81
N ALA A 159 17.88 3.71 -1.38
CA ALA A 159 17.61 2.49 -0.63
C ALA A 159 18.84 2.05 0.20
N ASN A 160 20.04 2.08 -0.39
CA ASN A 160 21.28 1.78 0.33
C ASN A 160 21.57 2.77 1.46
N HIS A 161 21.31 4.06 1.23
CA HIS A 161 21.45 5.10 2.24
C HIS A 161 20.49 4.90 3.42
N ILE A 162 19.22 4.61 3.12
CA ILE A 162 18.20 4.27 4.13
C ILE A 162 18.60 3.02 4.93
N MET A 163 19.08 1.98 4.24
CA MET A 163 19.58 0.78 4.91
C MET A 163 20.75 1.09 5.85
N GLN A 164 21.63 2.03 5.48
CA GLN A 164 22.74 2.42 6.35
C GLN A 164 22.24 3.17 7.59
N MET A 165 21.36 4.16 7.43
CA MET A 165 20.78 4.88 8.57
C MET A 165 20.05 3.94 9.53
N ALA A 166 19.29 2.97 9.00
CA ALA A 166 18.62 1.96 9.80
C ALA A 166 19.62 1.09 10.59
N ARG A 167 20.75 0.72 10.00
CA ARG A 167 21.81 -0.04 10.68
C ARG A 167 22.53 0.78 11.74
N ASP A 168 22.69 2.07 11.53
CA ASP A 168 23.31 2.96 12.51
C ASP A 168 22.44 3.11 13.77
N GLU A 169 21.11 3.17 13.61
CA GLU A 169 20.16 3.31 14.73
C GLU A 169 19.80 1.99 15.43
N PHE A 170 19.63 0.91 14.67
CA PHE A 170 19.15 -0.39 15.16
C PHE A 170 20.23 -1.47 15.27
N GLY A 171 21.44 -1.21 14.77
CA GLY A 171 22.55 -2.16 14.74
C GLY A 171 22.56 -3.03 13.48
N MET A 172 23.38 -4.08 13.48
CA MET A 172 23.54 -4.99 12.34
C MET A 172 22.37 -5.96 12.22
N LEU A 173 21.18 -5.44 11.90
CA LEU A 173 19.97 -6.20 11.62
C LEU A 173 19.73 -6.32 10.12
N ASP A 174 18.88 -7.26 9.73
CA ASP A 174 18.38 -7.38 8.37
C ASP A 174 17.43 -6.21 8.08
N VAL A 175 17.74 -5.40 7.07
CA VAL A 175 16.96 -4.19 6.73
C VAL A 175 16.36 -4.37 5.36
N THR A 176 15.03 -4.32 5.28
CA THR A 176 14.28 -4.34 4.03
C THR A 176 13.68 -2.96 3.79
N VAL A 177 13.94 -2.39 2.62
CA VAL A 177 13.39 -1.11 2.20
C VAL A 177 12.41 -1.32 1.05
N LYS A 178 11.19 -0.84 1.19
CA LYS A 178 10.13 -0.86 0.19
C LYS A 178 9.66 0.57 -0.09
N TYR A 179 9.08 0.79 -1.26
CA TYR A 179 8.42 2.04 -1.58
C TYR A 179 6.98 1.78 -2.03
N GLN A 180 6.11 2.74 -1.77
CA GLN A 180 4.71 2.74 -2.17
C GLN A 180 4.44 4.06 -2.90
N GLY A 181 4.06 3.98 -4.17
CA GLY A 181 3.66 5.13 -4.97
C GLY A 181 2.18 5.47 -4.79
N GLU A 182 1.81 6.73 -5.01
CA GLU A 182 0.42 7.14 -4.99
C GLU A 182 -0.33 6.41 -6.11
N VAL A 183 -1.36 5.65 -5.75
CA VAL A 183 -2.32 5.15 -6.74
C VAL A 183 -3.08 6.38 -7.21
N SER A 184 -2.74 6.86 -8.41
CA SER A 184 -3.56 7.84 -9.09
C SER A 184 -4.92 7.18 -9.27
N GLN A 185 -5.91 7.65 -8.53
CA GLN A 185 -7.30 7.36 -8.87
C GLN A 185 -7.47 7.93 -10.27
N GLN A 186 -7.38 7.07 -11.29
CA GLN A 186 -8.13 7.33 -12.50
C GLN A 186 -9.56 7.47 -11.98
N GLU A 187 -10.07 8.69 -12.02
CA GLU A 187 -11.51 8.89 -12.01
C GLU A 187 -12.01 7.96 -13.11
N GLU A 188 -12.57 6.81 -12.72
CA GLU A 188 -13.52 6.10 -13.53
C GLU A 188 -14.62 7.14 -13.75
N SER A 189 -14.49 7.89 -14.85
CA SER A 189 -15.62 8.56 -15.45
C SER A 189 -16.64 7.45 -15.65
N ASP A 190 -17.68 7.46 -14.81
CA ASP A 190 -18.92 6.72 -14.96
C ASP A 190 -19.58 7.11 -16.30
N ASP A 191 -18.96 6.72 -17.42
CA ASP A 191 -19.53 6.70 -18.75
C ASP A 191 -19.72 5.22 -19.09
N ASP A 192 -20.82 4.65 -18.59
CA ASP A 192 -21.77 3.91 -19.42
C ASP A 192 -22.77 3.13 -18.56
N GLU A 193 -23.94 3.74 -18.30
CA GLU A 193 -25.20 2.99 -18.38
C GLU A 193 -26.39 3.96 -18.56
N GLN A 194 -26.49 4.55 -19.76
CA GLN A 194 -27.78 4.97 -20.32
C GLN A 194 -27.86 4.56 -21.80
N SER A 195 -28.06 3.25 -22.03
CA SER A 195 -28.72 2.80 -23.24
C SER A 195 -30.22 2.66 -22.99
N ASP A 196 -30.99 3.29 -23.87
CA ASP A 196 -32.43 3.12 -24.14
C ASP A 196 -33.43 3.96 -23.34
N ASP A 197 -33.44 5.29 -23.57
CA ASP A 197 -34.67 5.99 -24.01
C ASP A 197 -34.36 7.44 -24.45
N ALA A 198 -33.76 7.64 -25.63
CA ALA A 198 -33.74 8.94 -26.30
C ALA A 198 -33.45 8.83 -27.80
N GLN A 199 -34.12 7.91 -28.51
CA GLN A 199 -34.40 8.21 -29.92
C GLN A 199 -35.48 9.30 -29.95
N ASN A 200 -35.07 10.58 -29.86
CA ASN A 200 -35.73 11.75 -30.46
C ASN A 200 -35.25 13.05 -29.76
N GLN A 201 -34.03 13.49 -30.04
CA GLN A 201 -33.61 14.90 -29.89
C GLN A 201 -32.26 15.21 -30.55
N GLU A 202 -31.99 14.62 -31.71
CA GLU A 202 -31.09 15.24 -32.70
C GLU A 202 -31.98 15.77 -33.82
N GLN A 203 -32.49 17.00 -33.65
CA GLN A 203 -33.00 17.89 -34.71
C GLN A 203 -33.65 19.15 -34.09
N GLU A 204 -32.94 19.92 -33.26
CA GLU A 204 -33.37 21.30 -32.98
C GLU A 204 -32.26 22.14 -32.31
N TYR A 205 -31.03 22.09 -32.83
CA TYR A 205 -29.98 23.04 -32.43
C TYR A 205 -29.10 23.49 -33.61
N ASP A 206 -29.63 23.41 -34.83
CA ASP A 206 -28.93 23.87 -36.05
C ASP A 206 -29.72 24.93 -36.84
N ASP A 207 -30.77 25.52 -36.25
CA ASP A 207 -31.64 26.52 -36.92
C ASP A 207 -31.41 27.96 -36.44
N GLU A 208 -30.36 28.24 -35.65
CA GLU A 208 -30.05 29.61 -35.17
C GLU A 208 -28.72 30.19 -35.67
N GLN A 209 -28.04 29.57 -36.64
CA GLN A 209 -26.83 30.16 -37.24
C GLN A 209 -26.84 30.31 -38.77
N SER A 210 -27.92 29.95 -39.47
CA SER A 210 -28.05 30.19 -40.91
C SER A 210 -28.73 31.50 -41.30
N ASP A 211 -29.46 32.14 -40.38
CA ASP A 211 -30.26 33.35 -40.70
C ASP A 211 -29.47 34.66 -40.61
N ASP A 212 -28.36 34.71 -39.87
CA ASP A 212 -27.52 35.92 -39.77
C ASP A 212 -26.61 36.12 -40.99
N ALA A 213 -26.25 35.03 -41.69
CA ALA A 213 -25.39 35.10 -42.86
C ALA A 213 -26.15 35.52 -44.15
N GLN A 214 -27.45 35.28 -44.22
CA GLN A 214 -28.26 35.68 -45.39
C GLN A 214 -28.78 37.12 -45.32
N GLN A 215 -28.74 37.76 -44.14
CA GLN A 215 -29.16 39.16 -43.99
C GLN A 215 -28.06 40.17 -44.33
N GLN A 216 -26.78 39.78 -44.27
CA GLN A 216 -25.67 40.67 -44.68
C GLN A 216 -25.40 40.67 -46.19
N GLU A 217 -25.72 39.60 -46.93
CA GLU A 217 -25.54 39.59 -48.39
C GLU A 217 -26.68 40.27 -49.17
N GLN A 218 -27.87 40.46 -48.57
CA GLN A 218 -28.97 41.21 -49.21
C GLN A 218 -28.89 42.73 -49.01
N GLU A 219 -28.22 43.22 -47.96
CA GLU A 219 -28.04 44.66 -47.77
C GLU A 219 -26.94 45.25 -48.67
N GLU A 220 -25.96 44.45 -49.14
CA GLU A 220 -24.91 44.92 -50.07
C GLU A 220 -25.34 44.95 -51.55
N GLU A 221 -26.37 44.21 -51.97
CA GLU A 221 -26.93 44.28 -53.34
C GLU A 221 -27.92 45.45 -53.51
N ASP A 222 -28.69 45.81 -52.48
CA ASP A 222 -29.69 46.90 -52.55
C ASP A 222 -29.07 48.31 -52.52
N GLU A 223 -27.85 48.48 -52.00
CA GLU A 223 -27.13 49.77 -52.06
C GLU A 223 -26.50 50.05 -53.44
N GLN A 224 -26.17 49.01 -54.24
CA GLN A 224 -25.60 49.21 -55.58
C GLN A 224 -26.64 49.57 -56.65
N ASP A 225 -27.90 49.16 -56.47
CA ASP A 225 -28.99 49.49 -57.41
C ASP A 225 -29.61 50.88 -57.16
N GLN A 226 -29.40 51.49 -55.99
CA GLN A 226 -29.82 52.88 -55.73
C GLN A 226 -28.84 53.93 -56.27
N GLU A 227 -27.55 53.61 -56.44
CA GLU A 227 -26.58 54.53 -57.06
C GLU A 227 -26.70 54.60 -58.59
N GLN A 228 -27.19 53.55 -59.26
CA GLN A 228 -27.35 53.58 -60.73
C GLN A 228 -28.64 54.26 -61.21
N ASN A 229 -29.65 54.45 -60.35
CA ASN A 229 -30.93 55.03 -60.75
C ASN A 229 -31.04 56.56 -60.51
N GLN A 230 -29.98 57.21 -60.01
CA GLN A 230 -29.88 58.68 -59.95
C GLN A 230 -29.12 59.30 -61.13
N GLU A 231 -28.48 58.52 -62.01
CA GLU A 231 -27.83 59.06 -63.23
C GLU A 231 -28.77 59.18 -64.44
N ASP A 232 -29.96 58.58 -64.43
CA ASP A 232 -30.90 58.61 -65.57
C ASP A 232 -32.10 59.57 -65.41
N GLN A 233 -32.06 60.49 -64.43
CA GLN A 233 -33.03 61.60 -64.31
C GLN A 233 -32.40 63.01 -64.23
N ALA A 234 -31.25 63.24 -64.87
CA ALA A 234 -30.71 64.58 -65.13
C ALA A 234 -30.73 64.95 -66.63
#